data_AF-A0A3N4D8E8-F1
#
_entry.id   AF-A0A3N4D8E8-F1
#
_cell.length_a   1.000
_cell.length_b   1.000
_cell.length_c   1.000
_cell.angle_alpha   90.00
_cell.angle_beta   90.00
_cell.angle_gamma   90.00
#
_symmetry.space_group_name_H-M   'P 1'
#
loop_
_entity.id
_entity.type
_entity.pdbx_description
1 polymer ?
#
loop_
_entity_poly.entity_id
_entity_poly.type
_entity_poly.pdbx_seq_one_letter_code
_entity_poly.pdbx_strand_id
1 'polypeptide(L)'
;MTTSISDTIREKAIDIVQRAYAEGRINEPELEHRLGLILEANSPQQLRMAIADLPTPPRALTPTQPGAVATGLASSSTDTAALIHFTGLFSGPIGPGLAWLATKNGSVVNREAAKALNYQILAAAGFIAGGMLSFLGLGFPLFLWTIGWMALTIISVVKANRGEDWENPLTQITGFRPITY
;
A
#
# COMPACT_ATOMS: atom_id res chain seq x y z
N MET A 1 -16.12 34.42 20.91
CA MET A 1 -15.13 33.80 19.99
C MET A 1 -15.81 32.60 19.33
N THR A 2 -16.36 32.73 18.12
CA THR A 2 -17.20 31.67 17.48
C THR A 2 -16.93 31.45 15.99
N THR A 3 -15.75 31.84 15.46
CA THR A 3 -15.47 31.80 14.01
C THR A 3 -14.78 30.50 13.51
N SER A 4 -14.18 29.70 14.39
CA SER A 4 -13.23 28.62 14.00
C SER A 4 -13.82 27.42 13.24
N ILE A 5 -15.12 27.15 13.39
CA ILE A 5 -15.72 25.94 12.80
C ILE A 5 -15.80 26.05 11.28
N SER A 6 -16.08 27.24 10.71
CA SER A 6 -16.19 27.37 9.24
C SER A 6 -14.83 27.29 8.55
N ASP A 7 -13.78 27.81 9.17
CA ASP A 7 -12.43 27.80 8.62
C ASP A 7 -11.87 26.38 8.54
N THR A 8 -12.12 25.57 9.57
CA THR A 8 -11.69 24.16 9.62
C THR A 8 -12.35 23.33 8.52
N ILE A 9 -13.63 23.59 8.21
CA ILE A 9 -14.36 22.87 7.16
C ILE A 9 -13.88 23.35 5.79
N ARG A 10 -13.65 24.66 5.62
CA ARG A 10 -13.10 25.26 4.39
C ARG A 10 -11.74 24.66 4.04
N GLU A 11 -10.83 24.55 5.00
CA GLU A 11 -9.50 23.99 4.80
C GLU A 11 -9.56 22.51 4.36
N LYS A 12 -10.45 21.72 4.97
CA LYS A 12 -10.72 20.34 4.54
C LYS A 12 -11.27 20.26 3.11
N ALA A 13 -12.15 21.18 2.72
CA ALA A 13 -12.69 21.21 1.37
C ALA A 13 -11.60 21.53 0.33
N ILE A 14 -10.67 22.43 0.66
CA ILE A 14 -9.52 22.75 -0.20
C ILE A 14 -8.64 21.51 -0.41
N ASP A 15 -8.30 20.78 0.67
CA ASP A 15 -7.49 19.55 0.58
C ASP A 15 -8.15 18.50 -0.33
N ILE A 16 -9.47 18.32 -0.22
CA ILE A 16 -10.22 17.34 -1.02
C ILE A 16 -10.15 17.69 -2.52
N VAL A 17 -10.31 18.97 -2.88
CA VAL A 17 -10.26 19.41 -4.30
C VAL A 17 -8.82 19.35 -4.84
N GLN A 18 -7.83 19.81 -4.08
CA GLN A 18 -6.42 19.72 -4.49
C GLN A 18 -5.97 18.28 -4.68
N ARG A 19 -6.40 17.36 -3.80
CA ARG A 19 -6.14 15.93 -3.95
C ARG A 19 -6.78 15.35 -5.21
N ALA A 20 -7.99 15.78 -5.56
CA ALA A 20 -8.64 15.37 -6.81
C ALA A 20 -7.86 15.81 -8.05
N TYR A 21 -7.25 17.00 -8.02
CA TYR A 21 -6.36 17.47 -9.08
C TYR A 21 -5.06 16.66 -9.14
N ALA A 22 -4.43 16.40 -7.99
CA ALA A 22 -3.22 15.59 -7.90
C ALA A 22 -3.42 14.15 -8.40
N GLU A 23 -4.64 13.62 -8.27
CA GLU A 23 -5.05 12.31 -8.77
C GLU A 23 -5.51 12.34 -10.24
N GLY A 24 -5.49 13.50 -10.92
CA GLY A 24 -5.92 13.66 -12.31
C GLY A 24 -7.44 13.53 -12.52
N ARG A 25 -8.24 13.64 -11.45
CA ARG A 25 -9.72 13.52 -11.51
C ARG A 25 -10.40 14.79 -11.98
N ILE A 26 -9.78 15.95 -11.77
CA ILE A 26 -10.27 17.26 -12.23
C ILE A 26 -9.15 17.98 -12.99
N ASN A 27 -9.52 18.76 -14.00
CA ASN A 27 -8.59 19.56 -14.78
C ASN A 27 -8.29 20.89 -14.06
N GLU A 28 -7.22 21.56 -14.45
CA GLU A 28 -6.81 22.86 -13.88
C GLU A 28 -7.91 23.94 -13.90
N PRO A 29 -8.71 24.12 -14.97
CA PRO A 29 -9.80 25.11 -14.97
C PRO A 29 -10.91 24.77 -13.96
N GLU A 30 -11.13 23.48 -13.72
CA GLU A 30 -12.15 22.98 -12.78
C GLU A 30 -11.67 23.11 -11.32
N LEU A 31 -10.37 22.93 -11.09
CA LEU A 31 -9.72 23.19 -9.80
C LEU A 31 -9.90 24.65 -9.41
N GLU A 32 -9.57 25.59 -10.30
CA GLU A 32 -9.68 27.03 -10.04
C GLU A 32 -11.13 27.45 -9.76
N HIS A 33 -12.08 26.96 -10.56
CA HIS A 33 -13.51 27.25 -10.36
C HIS A 33 -14.00 26.78 -8.98
N ARG A 34 -13.63 25.57 -8.56
CA ARG A 34 -14.03 25.00 -7.26
C ARG A 34 -13.35 25.66 -6.08
N LEU A 35 -12.07 26.04 -6.22
CA LEU A 35 -11.37 26.82 -5.21
C LEU A 35 -12.04 28.19 -5.01
N GLY A 36 -12.46 28.84 -6.10
CA GLY A 36 -13.27 30.07 -6.04
C GLY A 36 -14.56 29.87 -5.24
N LEU A 37 -15.35 28.85 -5.58
CA LEU A 37 -16.61 28.53 -4.87
C LEU A 37 -16.39 28.21 -3.39
N ILE A 38 -15.30 27.53 -3.03
CA ILE A 38 -14.95 27.20 -1.65
C ILE A 38 -14.55 28.45 -0.86
N LEU A 39 -13.82 29.36 -1.48
CA LEU A 39 -13.38 30.60 -0.85
C LEU A 39 -14.52 31.62 -0.72
N GLU A 40 -15.48 31.61 -1.64
CA GLU A 40 -16.68 32.46 -1.62
C GLU A 40 -17.83 31.90 -0.78
N ALA A 41 -17.79 30.60 -0.43
CA ALA A 41 -18.83 29.97 0.36
C ALA A 41 -18.94 30.58 1.76
N ASN A 42 -20.11 31.16 2.05
CA ASN A 42 -20.44 31.77 3.34
C ASN A 42 -21.25 30.83 4.25
N SER A 43 -21.52 29.60 3.79
CA SER A 43 -22.21 28.58 4.58
C SER A 43 -21.61 27.18 4.43
N PRO A 44 -21.70 26.33 5.47
CA PRO A 44 -21.28 24.92 5.38
C PRO A 44 -22.06 24.11 4.33
N GLN A 45 -23.26 24.56 3.95
CA GLN A 45 -24.08 23.93 2.91
C GLN A 45 -23.54 24.23 1.51
N GLN A 46 -23.13 25.47 1.24
CA GLN A 46 -22.49 25.86 -0.02
C GLN A 46 -21.17 25.11 -0.23
N LEU A 47 -20.38 24.98 0.83
CA LEU A 47 -19.13 24.26 0.78
C LEU A 47 -19.33 22.78 0.46
N ARG A 48 -20.38 22.16 1.03
CA ARG A 48 -20.78 20.78 0.70
C ARG A 48 -21.17 20.63 -0.76
N MET A 49 -21.89 21.59 -1.34
CA MET A 49 -22.28 21.55 -2.76
C MET A 49 -21.05 21.65 -3.68
N ALA A 50 -20.05 22.49 -3.34
CA ALA A 50 -18.84 22.64 -4.13
C ALA A 50 -17.99 21.35 -4.22
N ILE A 51 -18.02 20.52 -3.18
CA ILE A 51 -17.28 19.24 -3.14
C ILE A 51 -18.13 18.03 -3.52
N ALA A 52 -19.46 18.12 -3.47
CA ALA A 52 -20.38 16.99 -3.72
C ALA A 52 -20.29 16.48 -5.17
N ASP A 53 -19.98 17.37 -6.10
CA ASP A 53 -19.89 17.07 -7.53
C ASP A 53 -18.47 16.68 -7.98
N LEU A 54 -17.59 16.29 -7.05
CA LEU A 54 -16.25 15.80 -7.40
C LEU A 54 -16.36 14.38 -7.98
N PRO A 55 -15.68 14.09 -9.11
CA PRO A 55 -15.64 12.74 -9.66
C PRO A 55 -15.15 11.76 -8.59
N THR A 56 -15.95 10.72 -8.31
CA THR A 56 -15.57 9.71 -7.33
C THR A 56 -14.30 8.98 -7.77
N PRO A 57 -13.45 8.52 -6.83
CA PRO A 57 -12.27 7.75 -7.15
C PRO A 57 -12.66 6.58 -8.06
N PRO A 58 -11.88 6.25 -9.11
CA PRO A 58 -12.09 5.04 -9.89
C PRO A 58 -12.12 3.86 -8.93
N ARG A 59 -13.30 3.31 -8.70
CA ARG A 59 -13.48 2.10 -7.90
C ARG A 59 -12.87 0.98 -8.72
N ALA A 60 -11.61 0.64 -8.45
CA ALA A 60 -11.08 -0.66 -8.85
C ALA A 60 -12.11 -1.70 -8.36
N LEU A 61 -12.59 -2.53 -9.28
CA LEU A 61 -13.63 -3.53 -9.04
C LEU A 61 -13.21 -4.44 -7.89
N THR A 62 -13.62 -4.11 -6.67
CA THR A 62 -13.49 -4.94 -5.49
C THR A 62 -14.58 -6.00 -5.52
N PRO A 63 -14.26 -7.29 -5.32
CA PRO A 63 -15.26 -8.26 -4.90
C PRO A 63 -15.91 -7.79 -3.59
N THR A 64 -17.24 -7.84 -3.53
CA THR A 64 -18.08 -7.46 -2.39
C THR A 64 -17.59 -8.10 -1.08
N GLN A 65 -17.13 -7.29 -0.13
CA GLN A 65 -16.95 -7.71 1.26
C GLN A 65 -17.90 -6.87 2.14
N PRO A 66 -18.78 -7.49 2.97
CA PRO A 66 -19.71 -6.74 3.80
C PRO A 66 -19.04 -6.17 5.05
N GLY A 67 -19.20 -4.87 5.29
CA GLY A 67 -19.39 -4.31 6.63
C GLY A 67 -18.18 -3.73 7.39
N ALA A 68 -18.37 -2.46 7.77
CA ALA A 68 -17.89 -1.78 8.98
C ALA A 68 -16.49 -1.10 9.01
N VAL A 69 -16.54 0.22 8.84
CA VAL A 69 -15.83 1.29 9.59
C VAL A 69 -14.77 0.83 10.60
N ALA A 70 -13.49 0.95 10.23
CA ALA A 70 -12.35 0.85 11.16
C ALA A 70 -11.16 1.70 10.70
N THR A 71 -11.39 3.01 10.46
CA THR A 71 -10.39 3.92 9.87
C THR A 71 -9.22 4.29 10.81
N GLY A 72 -9.21 3.81 12.07
CA GLY A 72 -8.15 4.09 13.06
C GLY A 72 -7.22 2.91 13.38
N LEU A 73 -7.69 1.66 13.32
CA LEU A 73 -6.84 0.47 13.51
C LEU A 73 -6.23 -0.01 12.19
N ALA A 74 -6.95 0.16 11.07
CA ALA A 74 -6.51 -0.31 9.76
C ALA A 74 -5.23 0.39 9.28
N SER A 75 -5.01 1.67 9.59
CA SER A 75 -3.77 2.39 9.26
C SER A 75 -2.57 1.78 10.00
N SER A 76 -2.68 1.55 11.30
CA SER A 76 -1.59 0.97 12.11
C SER A 76 -1.17 -0.43 11.66
N SER A 77 -2.13 -1.30 11.29
CA SER A 77 -1.83 -2.65 10.80
C SER A 77 -1.20 -2.65 9.41
N THR A 78 -1.59 -1.68 8.58
CA THR A 78 -1.12 -1.51 7.20
C THR A 78 0.32 -0.98 7.18
N ASP A 79 0.62 0.02 8.00
CA ASP A 79 1.98 0.54 8.18
C ASP A 79 2.92 -0.55 8.75
N THR A 80 2.43 -1.34 9.72
CA THR A 80 3.19 -2.46 10.29
C THR A 80 3.45 -3.54 9.25
N ALA A 81 2.45 -3.88 8.43
CA ALA A 81 2.61 -4.86 7.34
C ALA A 81 3.64 -4.38 6.30
N ALA A 82 3.58 -3.11 5.89
CA ALA A 82 4.56 -2.51 4.98
C ALA A 82 5.98 -2.58 5.54
N LEU A 83 6.16 -2.24 6.83
CA LEU A 83 7.45 -2.31 7.51
C LEU A 83 8.01 -3.73 7.52
N ILE A 84 7.16 -4.74 7.72
CA ILE A 84 7.60 -6.15 7.74
C ILE A 84 8.15 -6.58 6.39
N HIS A 85 7.45 -6.29 5.29
CA HIS A 85 7.98 -6.56 3.94
C HIS A 85 9.29 -5.78 3.68
N PHE A 86 9.39 -4.55 4.18
CA PHE A 86 10.60 -3.73 4.07
C PHE A 86 11.78 -4.32 4.85
N THR A 87 11.55 -4.93 6.02
CA THR A 87 12.63 -5.64 6.74
C THR A 87 13.24 -6.75 5.91
N GLY A 88 12.44 -7.39 5.05
CA GLY A 88 12.90 -8.44 4.14
C GLY A 88 13.97 -7.96 3.15
N LEU A 89 13.96 -6.67 2.78
CA LEU A 89 14.91 -6.09 1.85
C LEU A 89 16.35 -6.07 2.41
N PHE A 90 16.52 -5.90 3.73
CA PHE A 90 17.84 -5.81 4.36
C PHE A 90 18.23 -7.06 5.15
N SER A 91 17.25 -7.74 5.73
CA SER A 91 17.48 -8.90 6.61
C SER A 91 17.18 -10.24 5.93
N GLY A 92 16.71 -10.23 4.69
CA GLY A 92 16.23 -11.43 3.99
C GLY A 92 15.07 -12.08 4.76
N PRO A 93 15.07 -13.40 4.95
CA PRO A 93 13.95 -14.08 5.64
C PRO A 93 13.90 -13.80 7.16
N ILE A 94 14.98 -13.28 7.75
CA ILE A 94 15.08 -13.16 9.22
C ILE A 94 14.07 -12.14 9.77
N GLY A 95 14.01 -10.93 9.21
CA GLY A 95 13.11 -9.88 9.68
C GLY A 95 11.63 -10.27 9.60
N PRO A 96 11.14 -10.71 8.43
CA PRO A 96 9.79 -11.27 8.30
C PRO A 96 9.52 -12.46 9.22
N GLY A 97 10.53 -13.31 9.45
CA GLY A 97 10.43 -14.45 10.37
C GLY A 97 10.23 -14.03 11.83
N LEU A 98 10.99 -13.05 12.30
CA LEU A 98 10.81 -12.48 13.63
C LEU A 98 9.44 -11.80 13.76
N ALA A 99 9.01 -11.05 12.75
CA ALA A 99 7.69 -10.42 12.75
C ALA A 99 6.56 -11.45 12.75
N TRP A 100 6.69 -12.54 12.00
CA TRP A 100 5.72 -13.63 12.00
C TRP A 100 5.61 -14.28 13.38
N LEU A 101 6.74 -14.56 14.04
CA LEU A 101 6.76 -15.15 15.38
C LEU A 101 6.23 -14.20 16.47
N ALA A 102 6.46 -12.90 16.32
CA ALA A 102 6.06 -11.88 17.29
C ALA A 102 4.59 -11.46 17.17
N THR A 103 3.93 -11.77 16.05
CA THR A 103 2.55 -11.34 15.78
C THR A 103 1.53 -12.41 16.17
N LYS A 104 0.31 -11.98 16.53
CA LYS A 104 -0.75 -12.91 16.92
C LYS A 104 -1.17 -13.78 15.73
N ASN A 105 -1.15 -15.09 15.90
CA ASN A 105 -1.62 -16.06 14.91
C ASN A 105 -3.01 -15.70 14.36
N GLY A 106 -3.15 -15.71 13.04
CA GLY A 106 -4.40 -15.38 12.34
C GLY A 106 -4.73 -13.89 12.25
N SER A 107 -3.87 -13.01 12.76
CA SER A 107 -4.01 -11.56 12.51
C SER A 107 -3.57 -11.20 11.09
N VAL A 108 -4.09 -10.08 10.56
CA VAL A 108 -3.69 -9.55 9.24
C VAL A 108 -2.18 -9.36 9.15
N VAL A 109 -1.57 -8.80 10.21
CA VAL A 109 -0.13 -8.56 10.26
C VAL A 109 0.67 -9.86 10.28
N ASN A 110 0.18 -10.90 10.99
CA ASN A 110 0.79 -12.22 10.98
C ASN A 110 0.73 -12.88 9.60
N ARG A 111 -0.40 -12.72 8.89
CA ARG A 111 -0.57 -13.20 7.51
C ARG A 111 0.41 -12.52 6.55
N GLU A 112 0.56 -11.20 6.65
CA GLU A 112 1.51 -10.44 5.84
C GLU A 112 2.96 -10.79 6.16
N ALA A 113 3.29 -11.02 7.43
CA ALA A 113 4.61 -11.50 7.82
C ALA A 113 4.93 -12.88 7.25
N ALA A 114 3.96 -13.79 7.23
CA ALA A 114 4.11 -15.12 6.66
C ALA A 114 4.31 -15.08 5.13
N LYS A 115 3.56 -14.22 4.42
CA LYS A 115 3.77 -13.96 2.98
C LYS A 115 5.18 -13.43 2.69
N ALA A 116 5.60 -12.42 3.44
CA ALA A 116 6.93 -11.83 3.32
C ALA A 116 8.02 -12.88 3.55
N LEU A 117 7.87 -13.71 4.59
CA LEU A 117 8.79 -14.78 4.93
C LEU A 117 8.88 -15.85 3.82
N ASN A 118 7.74 -16.37 3.34
CA ASN A 118 7.72 -17.36 2.26
C ASN A 118 8.44 -16.84 1.02
N TYR A 119 8.20 -15.56 0.67
CA TYR A 119 8.85 -14.95 -0.47
C TYR A 119 10.38 -14.79 -0.27
N GLN A 120 10.82 -14.33 0.90
CA GLN A 120 12.25 -14.17 1.18
C GLN A 120 13.00 -15.51 1.25
N ILE A 121 12.35 -16.60 1.70
CA ILE A 121 12.92 -17.95 1.65
C ILE A 121 13.10 -18.39 0.18
N LEU A 122 12.08 -18.20 -0.65
CA LEU A 122 12.15 -18.51 -2.09
C LEU A 122 13.25 -17.68 -2.78
N ALA A 123 13.33 -16.39 -2.45
CA ALA A 123 14.36 -15.48 -2.94
C ALA A 123 15.78 -15.96 -2.59
N ALA A 124 15.99 -16.34 -1.33
CA ALA A 124 17.27 -16.85 -0.84
C ALA A 124 17.71 -18.11 -1.60
N ALA A 125 16.79 -19.04 -1.89
CA ALA A 125 17.09 -20.22 -2.69
C ALA A 125 17.58 -19.84 -4.11
N GLY A 126 16.96 -18.83 -4.74
CA GLY A 126 17.41 -18.34 -6.04
C GLY A 126 18.76 -17.62 -6.00
N PHE A 127 19.07 -16.89 -4.92
CA PHE A 127 20.40 -16.31 -4.72
C PHE A 127 21.49 -17.38 -4.59
N ILE A 128 21.21 -18.47 -3.86
CA ILE A 128 22.13 -19.61 -3.75
C ILE A 128 22.35 -20.26 -5.12
N ALA A 129 21.27 -20.56 -5.84
CA ALA A 129 21.36 -21.17 -7.17
C ALA A 129 22.08 -20.27 -8.19
N GLY A 130 21.76 -18.97 -8.22
CA GLY A 130 22.42 -18.00 -9.10
C GLY A 130 23.89 -17.76 -8.73
N GLY A 131 24.22 -17.80 -7.44
CA GLY A 131 25.60 -17.75 -6.95
C GLY A 131 26.41 -18.97 -7.42
N MET A 132 25.84 -20.17 -7.33
CA MET A 132 26.46 -21.38 -7.88
C MET A 132 26.72 -21.26 -9.38
N LEU A 133 25.74 -20.79 -10.15
CA LEU A 133 25.90 -20.57 -11.60
C LEU A 133 26.98 -19.52 -11.93
N SER A 134 27.13 -18.51 -11.08
CA SER A 134 28.14 -17.47 -11.24
C SER A 134 29.56 -18.04 -11.16
N PHE A 135 29.82 -19.05 -10.32
CA PHE A 135 31.12 -19.75 -10.27
C PHE A 135 31.45 -20.49 -11.58
N LEU A 136 30.45 -20.83 -12.39
CA LEU A 136 30.61 -21.42 -13.72
C LEU A 136 30.77 -20.35 -14.83
N GLY A 137 30.88 -19.07 -14.47
CA GLY A 137 30.94 -17.95 -15.42
C GLY A 137 29.57 -17.48 -15.93
N LEU A 138 28.47 -18.07 -15.45
CA LEU A 138 27.09 -17.71 -15.81
C LEU A 138 26.50 -16.75 -14.76
N GLY A 139 27.11 -15.58 -14.58
CA GLY A 139 26.68 -14.60 -13.57
C GLY A 139 25.48 -13.75 -13.95
N PHE A 140 25.15 -13.66 -15.25
CA PHE A 140 24.07 -12.80 -15.73
C PHE A 140 22.67 -13.17 -15.17
N PRO A 141 22.29 -14.45 -15.02
CA PRO A 141 21.05 -14.83 -14.33
C PRO A 141 20.93 -14.30 -12.90
N LEU A 142 22.03 -14.26 -12.13
CA LEU A 142 22.02 -13.72 -10.76
C LEU A 142 21.71 -12.21 -10.76
N PHE A 143 22.22 -11.47 -11.74
CA PHE A 143 21.89 -10.06 -11.93
C PHE A 143 20.39 -9.85 -12.16
N LEU A 144 19.79 -10.59 -13.12
CA LEU A 144 18.35 -10.50 -13.38
C LEU A 144 17.51 -10.91 -12.18
N TRP A 145 17.92 -11.95 -11.47
CA TRP A 145 17.28 -12.40 -10.23
C TRP A 145 17.26 -11.29 -9.17
N THR A 146 18.38 -10.60 -8.98
CA THR A 146 18.52 -9.52 -7.99
C THR A 146 17.53 -8.38 -8.28
N ILE A 147 17.41 -7.96 -9.53
CA ILE A 147 16.47 -6.91 -9.94
C ILE A 147 15.02 -7.35 -9.74
N GLY A 148 14.68 -8.57 -10.17
CA GLY A 148 13.34 -9.13 -10.01
C GLY A 148 12.95 -9.26 -8.53
N TRP A 149 13.89 -9.72 -7.70
CA TRP A 149 13.69 -9.82 -6.25
C TRP A 149 13.42 -8.47 -5.59
N MET A 150 14.22 -7.46 -5.92
CA MET A 150 14.07 -6.13 -5.35
C MET A 150 12.74 -5.50 -5.77
N ALA A 151 12.39 -5.56 -7.06
CA ALA A 151 11.15 -5.01 -7.58
C ALA A 151 9.91 -5.63 -6.90
N LEU A 152 9.90 -6.96 -6.78
CA LEU A 152 8.80 -7.68 -6.16
C LEU A 152 8.71 -7.44 -4.64
N THR A 153 9.84 -7.28 -3.94
CA THR A 153 9.86 -6.86 -2.52
C THR A 153 9.21 -5.48 -2.36
N ILE A 154 9.57 -4.51 -3.21
CA ILE A 154 9.00 -3.15 -3.18
C ILE A 154 7.50 -3.17 -3.49
N ILE A 155 7.07 -3.94 -4.49
CA ILE A 155 5.65 -4.11 -4.80
C ILE A 155 4.90 -4.69 -3.59
N SER A 156 5.49 -5.68 -2.90
CA SER A 156 4.92 -6.28 -1.69
C SER A 156 4.71 -5.22 -0.60
N VAL A 157 5.71 -4.36 -0.36
CA VAL A 157 5.62 -3.24 0.59
C VAL A 157 4.49 -2.29 0.21
N VAL A 158 4.44 -1.84 -1.05
CA VAL A 158 3.41 -0.89 -1.51
C VAL A 158 2.01 -1.48 -1.42
N LYS A 159 1.84 -2.75 -1.78
CA LYS A 159 0.56 -3.46 -1.71
C LYS A 159 0.12 -3.67 -0.27
N ALA A 160 1.01 -4.11 0.60
CA ALA A 160 0.76 -4.22 2.03
C ALA A 160 0.41 -2.87 2.65
N ASN A 161 1.08 -1.78 2.26
CA ASN A 161 0.79 -0.41 2.70
C ASN A 161 -0.55 0.14 2.19
N ARG A 162 -1.17 -0.51 1.21
CA ARG A 162 -2.53 -0.19 0.74
C ARG A 162 -3.58 -1.09 1.38
N GLY A 163 -3.17 -2.00 2.27
CA GLY A 163 -4.04 -3.01 2.87
C GLY A 163 -4.52 -4.05 1.86
N GLU A 164 -3.86 -4.18 0.71
CA GLU A 164 -4.24 -5.16 -0.31
C GLU A 164 -3.77 -6.57 0.10
N ASP A 165 -4.67 -7.56 -0.01
CA ASP A 165 -4.35 -8.97 0.18
C ASP A 165 -3.58 -9.53 -1.03
N TRP A 166 -2.40 -8.96 -1.27
CA TRP A 166 -1.55 -9.32 -2.39
C TRP A 166 -0.56 -10.41 -1.95
N GLU A 167 -0.26 -11.31 -2.87
CA GLU A 167 0.76 -12.31 -2.68
C GLU A 167 1.76 -12.26 -3.83
N ASN A 168 3.02 -12.53 -3.52
CA ASN A 168 4.07 -12.48 -4.52
C ASN A 168 3.80 -13.44 -5.69
N PRO A 169 3.83 -12.99 -6.96
CA PRO A 169 3.58 -13.86 -8.10
C PRO A 169 4.58 -15.02 -8.18
N LEU A 170 5.83 -14.85 -7.71
CA LEU A 170 6.78 -15.96 -7.66
C LEU A 170 6.35 -17.05 -6.67
N THR A 171 5.82 -16.69 -5.50
CA THR A 171 5.30 -17.70 -4.55
C THR A 171 4.00 -18.33 -5.06
N GLN A 172 3.14 -17.55 -5.74
CA GLN A 172 1.92 -18.08 -6.36
C GLN A 172 2.21 -19.08 -7.48
N ILE A 173 3.10 -18.73 -8.41
CA ILE A 173 3.45 -19.57 -9.58
C ILE A 173 4.17 -20.85 -9.14
N THR A 174 5.07 -20.75 -8.15
CA THR A 174 5.83 -21.91 -7.66
C THR A 174 5.04 -22.76 -6.66
N GLY A 175 3.96 -22.22 -6.07
CA GLY A 175 3.23 -22.85 -4.96
C GLY A 175 4.04 -22.96 -3.66
N PHE A 176 5.22 -22.32 -3.57
CA PHE A 176 6.12 -22.47 -2.44
C PHE A 176 5.62 -21.69 -1.21
N ARG A 177 5.04 -22.42 -0.24
CA ARG A 177 4.43 -21.86 0.99
C ARG A 177 4.76 -22.71 2.23
N PRO A 178 6.02 -22.69 2.72
CA PRO A 178 6.39 -23.47 3.90
C PRO A 178 5.66 -22.98 5.18
N ILE A 179 5.33 -21.69 5.25
CA ILE A 179 4.55 -21.12 6.35
C ILE A 179 3.11 -20.95 5.87
N THR A 180 2.18 -21.65 6.51
CA THR A 180 0.73 -21.55 6.25
C THR A 180 0.10 -20.44 7.09
N TYR A 181 -0.89 -19.76 6.53
CA TYR A 181 -1.58 -18.62 7.12
C TYR A 181 -2.98 -18.42 6.54
#